data_AF-A0A836VCB6-F1
#
_entry.id   AF-A0A836VCB6-F1
#
_cell.length_a   1.000
_cell.length_b   1.000
_cell.length_c   1.000
_cell.angle_alpha   90.00
_cell.angle_beta   90.00
_cell.angle_gamma   90.00
#
_symmetry.space_group_name_H-M   'P 1'
#
loop_
_entity.id
_entity.type
_entity.pdbx_description
1 polymer ?
#
loop_
_entity_poly.entity_id
_entity_poly.type
_entity_poly.pdbx_seq_one_letter_code
_entity_poly.pdbx_strand_id
1 'polypeptide(L)'
;MIAALCKKTQMTAMAISFAVSVSLPIPAFADRPLEVSLNVDVKKNEQALLRTIRENAKLTFETDTSSQAALWFYLLQDRFINGRQHTLVLVRKSLKEHPKLAILHYYLAKEAQVELDDERAIVELGEAIKCKPDFITALSERANLLRQSGDHAGCLRDIQKAEAQTPYKLRFKAITCKAYFHLKEYEKAYQEARAFLTLSPNSMSIWDVAIESSMKLKDWKRALAVCKESEKHGSSATRDAVLGQIYWELKRTSDALRSLDKYVAQECCKSRTVKHPVELSNALRLRATIYTKLGKPQLAAADLKLIEAEGYDQAFFMQRQ
;
A
#
# COMPACT_ATOMS: atom_id res chain seq x y z
N MET A 1 4.21 5.38 -34.42
CA MET A 1 5.45 5.61 -35.19
C MET A 1 6.07 4.31 -35.69
N ILE A 2 6.24 3.27 -34.86
CA ILE A 2 6.74 1.93 -35.29
C ILE A 2 5.71 1.17 -36.16
N ALA A 3 4.42 1.26 -35.85
CA ALA A 3 3.36 0.67 -36.69
C ALA A 3 3.30 1.25 -38.13
N ALA A 4 3.86 2.44 -38.37
CA ALA A 4 3.94 3.06 -39.69
C ALA A 4 5.18 2.58 -40.49
N LEU A 5 6.23 2.11 -39.82
CA LEU A 5 7.42 1.54 -40.44
C LEU A 5 7.19 0.09 -40.93
N CYS A 6 6.40 -0.70 -40.19
CA CYS A 6 6.07 -2.08 -40.57
C CYS A 6 5.17 -2.19 -41.81
N LYS A 7 4.38 -1.17 -42.15
CA LYS A 7 3.45 -1.21 -43.31
C LYS A 7 4.13 -0.90 -44.65
N LYS A 8 5.36 -0.36 -44.63
CA LYS A 8 6.05 0.13 -45.83
C LYS A 8 7.15 -0.81 -46.35
N THR A 9 7.50 -1.83 -45.58
CA THR A 9 8.59 -2.75 -45.90
C THR A 9 8.05 -4.19 -45.88
N GLN A 10 7.69 -4.71 -47.06
CA GLN A 10 7.61 -6.16 -47.29
C GLN A 10 9.04 -6.73 -47.20
N MET A 11 9.63 -6.75 -46.00
CA MET A 11 10.99 -7.23 -45.80
C MET A 11 10.96 -8.51 -44.97
N THR A 12 11.37 -9.57 -45.65
CA THR A 12 11.71 -10.88 -45.13
C THR A 12 12.75 -10.76 -44.00
N ALA A 13 12.67 -11.72 -43.08
CA ALA A 13 13.42 -11.83 -41.84
C ALA A 13 14.90 -11.40 -41.97
N MET A 14 15.23 -10.22 -41.45
CA MET A 14 16.60 -9.81 -41.17
C MET A 14 16.63 -9.18 -39.78
N ALA A 15 17.49 -9.73 -38.92
CA ALA A 15 17.64 -9.33 -37.53
C ALA A 15 18.02 -7.84 -37.43
N ILE A 16 17.12 -7.02 -36.90
CA ILE A 16 17.40 -5.63 -36.58
C ILE A 16 17.71 -5.57 -35.08
N SER A 17 18.99 -5.41 -34.75
CA SER A 17 19.47 -5.18 -33.38
C SER A 17 19.30 -3.70 -33.02
N PHE A 18 18.24 -3.34 -32.30
CA PHE A 18 18.13 -2.04 -31.62
C PHE A 18 18.41 -2.23 -30.13
N ALA A 19 19.47 -1.60 -29.63
CA ALA A 19 19.72 -1.45 -28.21
C ALA A 19 18.80 -0.34 -27.67
N VAL A 20 17.65 -0.71 -27.10
CA VAL A 20 16.79 0.23 -26.36
C VAL A 20 17.09 0.07 -24.88
N SER A 21 17.69 1.09 -24.27
CA SER A 21 17.88 1.15 -22.82
C SER A 21 16.55 1.47 -22.13
N VAL A 22 15.80 0.42 -21.74
CA VAL A 22 14.59 0.57 -20.93
C VAL A 22 14.95 0.28 -19.47
N SER A 23 14.80 1.28 -18.60
CA SER A 23 14.85 1.08 -17.15
C SER A 23 13.60 0.31 -16.72
N LEU A 24 13.71 -1.02 -16.58
CA LEU A 24 12.65 -1.86 -16.06
C LEU A 24 12.70 -1.88 -14.52
N PRO A 25 11.56 -1.85 -13.82
CA PRO A 25 11.54 -1.94 -12.36
C PRO A 25 12.09 -3.30 -11.92
N ILE A 26 13.28 -3.28 -11.30
CA ILE A 26 13.95 -4.43 -10.72
C ILE A 26 13.20 -4.81 -9.43
N PRO A 27 12.69 -6.06 -9.27
CA PRO A 27 12.19 -6.50 -7.97
C PRO A 27 13.36 -6.52 -6.97
N ALA A 28 13.09 -6.21 -5.70
CA ALA A 28 14.07 -5.98 -4.63
C ALA A 28 14.98 -7.18 -4.25
N PHE A 29 15.07 -8.21 -5.08
CA PHE A 29 15.92 -9.40 -4.91
C PHE A 29 17.26 -9.32 -5.63
N ALA A 30 17.50 -8.30 -6.45
CA ALA A 30 18.78 -8.14 -7.15
C ALA A 30 19.66 -7.15 -6.37
N ASP A 31 20.68 -7.65 -5.69
CA ASP A 31 21.68 -6.83 -4.97
C ASP A 31 22.58 -6.00 -5.92
N ARG A 32 22.46 -6.17 -7.25
CA ARG A 32 23.14 -5.37 -8.27
C ARG A 32 22.26 -5.13 -9.50
N PRO A 33 22.39 -3.97 -10.18
CA PRO A 33 21.74 -3.75 -11.46
C PRO A 33 22.33 -4.72 -12.51
N LEU A 34 21.46 -5.52 -13.13
CA LEU A 34 21.81 -6.34 -14.29
C LEU A 34 21.67 -5.48 -15.55
N GLU A 35 22.78 -5.15 -16.19
CA GLU A 35 22.77 -4.63 -17.56
C GLU A 35 22.41 -5.77 -18.51
N VAL A 36 21.23 -5.70 -19.14
CA VAL A 36 20.79 -6.69 -20.13
C VAL A 36 20.65 -6.00 -21.48
N SER A 37 21.40 -6.48 -22.48
CA SER A 37 21.29 -6.06 -23.87
C SER A 37 20.20 -6.84 -24.59
N LEU A 38 19.33 -6.12 -25.31
CA LEU A 38 18.19 -6.69 -26.04
C LEU A 38 18.63 -7.25 -27.39
N ASN A 39 18.45 -8.56 -27.61
CA ASN A 39 18.47 -9.17 -28.94
C ASN A 39 17.13 -9.88 -29.17
N VAL A 40 16.40 -9.52 -30.23
CA VAL A 40 15.00 -9.90 -30.44
C VAL A 40 14.92 -11.08 -31.42
N ASP A 41 14.81 -12.30 -30.88
CA ASP A 41 14.39 -13.49 -31.63
C ASP A 41 13.33 -14.26 -30.81
N VAL A 42 12.10 -14.29 -31.34
CA VAL A 42 10.89 -14.80 -30.67
C VAL A 42 10.97 -16.30 -30.36
N LYS A 43 11.51 -17.13 -31.27
CA LYS A 43 11.62 -18.58 -31.05
C LYS A 43 12.78 -18.92 -30.11
N LYS A 44 13.87 -18.16 -30.21
CA LYS A 44 15.02 -18.32 -29.33
C LYS A 44 14.65 -17.99 -27.88
N ASN A 45 13.75 -17.04 -27.66
CA ASN A 45 13.26 -16.66 -26.34
C ASN A 45 12.49 -17.82 -25.67
N GLU A 46 11.43 -18.37 -26.27
CA GLU A 46 10.70 -19.52 -25.67
C GLU A 46 11.64 -20.68 -25.36
N GLN A 47 12.53 -21.03 -26.29
CA GLN A 47 13.51 -22.09 -26.07
C GLN A 47 14.52 -21.73 -24.98
N ALA A 48 14.95 -20.47 -24.88
CA ALA A 48 15.84 -20.00 -23.83
C ALA A 48 15.17 -20.08 -22.45
N LEU A 49 13.87 -19.76 -22.33
CA LEU A 49 13.15 -19.93 -21.09
C LEU A 49 13.03 -21.39 -20.71
N LEU A 50 12.53 -22.23 -21.62
CA LEU A 50 12.36 -23.66 -21.35
C LEU A 50 13.70 -24.32 -21.07
N ARG A 51 14.78 -23.89 -21.72
CA ARG A 51 16.14 -24.32 -21.43
C ARG A 51 16.60 -23.85 -20.05
N THR A 52 16.43 -22.57 -19.72
CA THR A 52 16.75 -22.01 -18.40
C THR A 52 15.99 -22.73 -17.30
N ILE A 53 14.70 -22.97 -17.51
CA ILE A 53 13.84 -23.73 -16.60
C ILE A 53 14.35 -25.17 -16.47
N ARG A 54 14.70 -25.86 -17.57
CA ARG A 54 15.21 -27.25 -17.54
C ARG A 54 16.61 -27.38 -16.93
N GLU A 55 17.52 -26.46 -17.24
CA GLU A 55 18.88 -26.42 -16.73
C GLU A 55 18.87 -26.09 -15.23
N ASN A 56 18.04 -25.12 -14.82
CA ASN A 56 17.96 -24.72 -13.42
C ASN A 56 16.98 -25.60 -12.60
N ALA A 57 16.01 -26.30 -13.20
CA ALA A 57 15.22 -27.31 -12.48
C ALA A 57 16.06 -28.52 -12.03
N LYS A 58 17.20 -28.75 -12.69
CA LYS A 58 18.21 -29.72 -12.23
C LYS A 58 19.07 -29.20 -11.08
N LEU A 59 19.17 -27.88 -10.91
CA LEU A 59 19.89 -27.17 -9.86
C LEU A 59 18.87 -26.59 -8.87
N THR A 60 18.35 -27.43 -7.97
CA THR A 60 17.46 -27.08 -6.83
C THR A 60 17.19 -25.56 -6.65
N PHE A 61 16.18 -25.04 -7.36
CA PHE A 61 15.74 -23.63 -7.33
C PHE A 61 15.26 -23.12 -5.96
N GLU A 62 15.23 -24.01 -4.97
CA GLU A 62 14.80 -23.70 -3.62
C GLU A 62 15.75 -22.70 -2.94
N THR A 63 17.02 -22.57 -3.39
CA THR A 63 18.03 -21.79 -2.65
C THR A 63 18.66 -20.60 -3.36
N ASP A 64 18.69 -20.51 -4.71
CA ASP A 64 19.45 -19.44 -5.38
C ASP A 64 18.56 -18.27 -5.85
N THR A 65 18.71 -17.13 -5.18
CA THR A 65 18.08 -15.84 -5.50
C THR A 65 18.43 -15.36 -6.92
N SER A 66 19.63 -15.72 -7.39
CA SER A 66 20.17 -15.31 -8.69
C SER A 66 19.37 -15.90 -9.85
N SER A 67 18.99 -17.18 -9.74
CA SER A 67 18.24 -17.89 -10.79
C SER A 67 16.78 -17.43 -10.87
N GLN A 68 16.18 -17.02 -9.75
CA GLN A 68 14.82 -16.47 -9.73
C GLN A 68 14.76 -15.06 -10.34
N ALA A 69 15.77 -14.23 -10.06
CA ALA A 69 15.89 -12.91 -10.67
C ALA A 69 16.04 -13.00 -12.20
N ALA A 70 16.92 -13.90 -12.69
CA ALA A 70 17.09 -14.11 -14.12
C ALA A 70 15.80 -14.55 -14.82
N LEU A 71 15.06 -15.49 -14.22
CA LEU A 71 13.76 -15.95 -14.73
C LEU A 71 12.73 -14.81 -14.76
N TRP A 72 12.69 -13.97 -13.73
CA TRP A 72 11.84 -12.78 -13.70
C TRP A 72 12.17 -11.80 -14.83
N PHE A 73 13.45 -11.45 -15.01
CA PHE A 73 13.89 -10.55 -16.08
C PHE A 73 13.50 -11.08 -17.46
N TYR A 74 13.70 -12.37 -17.69
CA TYR A 74 13.30 -13.00 -18.93
C TYR A 74 11.79 -12.85 -19.17
N LEU A 75 10.94 -13.12 -18.17
CA LEU A 75 9.49 -13.01 -18.32
C LEU A 75 9.05 -11.57 -18.61
N LEU A 76 9.68 -10.58 -17.98
CA LEU A 76 9.43 -9.17 -18.29
C LEU A 76 9.84 -8.82 -19.73
N GLN A 77 10.98 -9.33 -20.19
CA GLN A 77 11.45 -9.14 -21.56
C GLN A 77 10.49 -9.81 -22.56
N ASP A 78 10.05 -11.04 -22.31
CA ASP A 78 9.06 -11.72 -23.14
C ASP A 78 7.75 -10.95 -23.18
N ARG A 79 7.25 -10.46 -22.04
CA ARG A 79 6.05 -9.62 -21.97
C ARG A 79 6.19 -8.34 -22.80
N PHE A 80 7.37 -7.73 -22.77
CA PHE A 80 7.65 -6.51 -23.53
C PHE A 80 7.71 -6.77 -25.04
N ILE A 81 8.34 -7.87 -25.47
CA ILE A 81 8.56 -8.21 -26.89
C ILE A 81 7.32 -8.87 -27.51
N ASN A 82 6.80 -9.91 -26.86
CA ASN A 82 5.78 -10.81 -27.39
C ASN A 82 4.37 -10.50 -26.86
N GLY A 83 4.28 -9.62 -25.87
CA GLY A 83 3.02 -9.19 -25.28
C GLY A 83 2.53 -10.11 -24.17
N ARG A 84 1.64 -9.55 -23.33
CA ARG A 84 1.11 -10.16 -22.11
C ARG A 84 0.53 -11.57 -22.31
N GLN A 85 -0.27 -11.77 -23.36
CA GLN A 85 -0.97 -13.05 -23.59
C GLN A 85 0.00 -14.18 -23.92
N HIS A 86 1.04 -13.90 -24.71
CA HIS A 86 2.08 -14.87 -25.03
C HIS A 86 2.79 -15.33 -23.76
N THR A 87 3.23 -14.39 -22.92
CA THR A 87 3.93 -14.70 -21.67
C THR A 87 3.05 -15.49 -20.71
N LEU A 88 1.76 -15.19 -20.61
CA LEU A 88 0.83 -15.97 -19.78
C LEU A 88 0.70 -17.42 -20.25
N VAL A 89 0.61 -17.67 -21.56
CA VAL A 89 0.59 -19.04 -22.11
C VAL A 89 1.90 -19.76 -21.79
N LEU A 90 3.03 -19.08 -21.97
CA LEU A 90 4.35 -19.60 -21.69
C LEU A 90 4.53 -19.96 -20.19
N VAL A 91 4.12 -19.08 -19.29
CA VAL A 91 4.15 -19.30 -17.83
C VAL A 91 3.26 -20.49 -17.45
N ARG A 92 2.04 -20.58 -17.99
CA ARG A 92 1.12 -21.70 -17.71
C ARG A 92 1.67 -23.03 -18.20
N LYS A 93 2.30 -23.07 -19.38
CA LYS A 93 2.99 -24.26 -19.89
C LYS A 93 4.15 -24.65 -18.99
N SER A 94 4.96 -23.66 -18.60
CA SER A 94 6.12 -23.86 -17.72
C SER A 94 5.72 -24.40 -16.34
N LEU A 95 4.60 -23.93 -15.77
CA LEU A 95 4.04 -24.44 -14.51
C LEU A 95 3.59 -25.90 -14.60
N LYS A 96 3.12 -26.37 -15.77
CA LYS A 96 2.78 -27.79 -15.96
C LYS A 96 4.02 -28.69 -15.91
N GLU A 97 5.12 -28.23 -16.48
CA GLU A 97 6.39 -28.96 -16.48
C GLU A 97 7.09 -28.84 -15.11
N HIS A 98 6.96 -27.69 -14.44
CA HIS A 98 7.68 -27.36 -13.21
C HIS A 98 6.79 -26.64 -12.19
N PRO A 99 5.89 -27.37 -11.49
CA PRO A 99 4.89 -26.77 -10.60
C PRO A 99 5.45 -26.15 -9.32
N LYS A 100 6.70 -26.46 -8.95
CA LYS A 100 7.33 -25.96 -7.71
C LYS A 100 8.10 -24.65 -7.89
N LEU A 101 7.98 -23.99 -9.05
CA LEU A 101 8.69 -22.74 -9.31
C LEU A 101 7.91 -21.55 -8.74
N ALA A 102 8.29 -21.14 -7.52
CA ALA A 102 7.68 -20.03 -6.81
C ALA A 102 7.57 -18.73 -7.64
N ILE A 103 8.59 -18.44 -8.46
CA ILE A 103 8.62 -17.22 -9.28
C ILE A 103 7.55 -17.19 -10.39
N LEU A 104 7.11 -18.35 -10.90
CA LEU A 104 6.05 -18.42 -11.90
C LEU A 104 4.69 -18.11 -11.28
N HIS A 105 4.42 -18.64 -10.09
CA HIS A 105 3.25 -18.28 -9.29
C HIS A 105 3.27 -16.79 -8.91
N TYR A 106 4.42 -16.26 -8.49
CA TYR A 106 4.57 -14.84 -8.23
C TYR A 106 4.30 -13.98 -9.48
N TYR A 107 4.74 -14.39 -10.66
CA TYR A 107 4.40 -13.72 -11.91
C TYR A 107 2.88 -13.70 -12.16
N LEU A 108 2.20 -14.83 -11.99
CA LEU A 108 0.74 -14.90 -12.10
C LEU A 108 0.03 -14.00 -11.09
N ALA A 109 0.56 -13.87 -9.87
CA ALA A 109 0.03 -12.94 -8.88
C ALA A 109 0.16 -11.47 -9.33
N LYS A 110 1.31 -11.07 -9.88
CA LYS A 110 1.48 -9.72 -10.43
C LYS A 110 0.53 -9.46 -11.59
N GLU A 111 0.27 -10.46 -12.41
CA GLU A 111 -0.71 -10.36 -13.49
C GLU A 111 -2.14 -10.21 -12.98
N ALA A 112 -2.50 -10.94 -11.91
CA ALA A 112 -3.79 -10.80 -11.25
C ALA A 112 -3.96 -9.41 -10.61
N GLN A 113 -2.91 -8.85 -9.99
CA GLN A 113 -2.94 -7.47 -9.49
C GLN A 113 -3.15 -6.42 -10.59
N VAL A 114 -2.58 -6.64 -11.79
CA VAL A 114 -2.83 -5.78 -12.95
C VAL A 114 -4.29 -5.89 -13.42
N GLU A 115 -4.91 -7.06 -13.24
CA GLU A 115 -6.34 -7.31 -13.50
C GLU A 115 -7.25 -6.79 -12.38
N LEU A 116 -6.69 -6.24 -11.30
CA LEU A 116 -7.41 -5.86 -10.07
C LEU A 116 -8.14 -7.06 -9.43
N ASP A 117 -7.64 -8.27 -9.67
CA ASP A 117 -8.12 -9.52 -9.08
C ASP A 117 -7.23 -9.88 -7.89
N ASP A 118 -7.45 -9.17 -6.77
CA ASP A 118 -6.66 -9.33 -5.55
C ASP A 118 -6.85 -10.72 -4.91
N GLU A 119 -8.02 -11.34 -5.07
CA GLU A 119 -8.29 -12.69 -4.58
C GLU A 119 -7.39 -13.72 -5.27
N ARG A 120 -7.35 -13.69 -6.61
CA ARG A 120 -6.45 -14.55 -7.37
C ARG A 120 -4.99 -14.23 -7.09
N ALA A 121 -4.63 -12.96 -6.92
CA ALA A 121 -3.27 -12.59 -6.53
C ALA A 121 -2.87 -13.20 -5.17
N ILE A 122 -3.75 -13.16 -4.16
CA ILE A 122 -3.52 -13.77 -2.85
C ILE A 122 -3.30 -15.28 -2.96
N VAL A 123 -4.11 -15.97 -3.79
CA VAL A 123 -3.98 -17.41 -4.04
C VAL A 123 -2.63 -17.75 -4.66
N GLU A 124 -2.26 -17.07 -5.76
CA GLU A 124 -1.00 -17.31 -6.47
C GLU A 124 0.23 -16.96 -5.61
N LEU A 125 0.16 -15.89 -4.81
CA LEU A 125 1.20 -15.59 -3.82
C LEU A 125 1.30 -16.70 -2.77
N GLY A 126 0.17 -17.29 -2.38
CA GLY A 126 0.14 -18.44 -1.48
C GLY A 126 0.83 -19.67 -2.05
N GLU A 127 0.63 -19.97 -3.34
CA GLU A 127 1.36 -21.04 -4.02
C GLU A 127 2.86 -20.73 -4.14
N ALA A 128 3.22 -19.47 -4.42
CA ALA A 128 4.62 -19.04 -4.41
C ALA A 128 5.29 -19.25 -3.05
N ILE A 129 4.60 -18.91 -1.96
CA ILE A 129 5.08 -19.09 -0.57
C ILE A 129 5.13 -20.57 -0.18
N LYS A 130 4.19 -21.40 -0.64
CA LYS A 130 4.24 -22.86 -0.42
C LYS A 130 5.46 -23.48 -1.09
N CYS A 131 5.76 -23.05 -2.32
CA CYS A 131 6.92 -23.51 -3.07
C CYS A 131 8.24 -23.00 -2.47
N LYS A 132 8.25 -21.76 -1.97
CA LYS A 132 9.41 -21.14 -1.33
C LYS A 132 8.99 -20.38 -0.06
N PRO A 133 9.09 -20.99 1.12
CA PRO A 133 8.61 -20.39 2.38
C PRO A 133 9.34 -19.11 2.81
N ASP A 134 10.57 -18.89 2.35
CA ASP A 134 11.40 -17.71 2.60
C ASP A 134 11.30 -16.67 1.46
N PHE A 135 10.29 -16.77 0.60
CA PHE A 135 10.11 -15.81 -0.50
C PHE A 135 9.57 -14.47 0.00
N ILE A 136 10.49 -13.65 0.55
CA ILE A 136 10.18 -12.42 1.29
C ILE A 136 9.25 -11.47 0.53
N THR A 137 9.48 -11.22 -0.76
CA THR A 137 8.59 -10.33 -1.53
C THR A 137 7.19 -10.92 -1.69
N ALA A 138 7.05 -12.24 -1.91
CA ALA A 138 5.73 -12.86 -1.98
C ALA A 138 5.00 -12.76 -0.63
N LEU A 139 5.68 -13.00 0.50
CA LEU A 139 5.15 -12.79 1.85
C LEU A 139 4.72 -11.33 2.06
N SER A 140 5.57 -10.37 1.67
CA SER A 140 5.32 -8.93 1.83
C SER A 140 4.13 -8.45 1.01
N GLU A 141 4.03 -8.90 -0.24
CA GLU A 141 2.93 -8.51 -1.13
C GLU A 141 1.62 -9.16 -0.70
N ARG A 142 1.65 -10.44 -0.30
CA ARG A 142 0.45 -11.12 0.19
C ARG A 142 -0.05 -10.49 1.48
N ALA A 143 0.85 -10.15 2.40
CA ALA A 143 0.48 -9.45 3.64
C ALA A 143 -0.22 -8.11 3.36
N ASN A 144 0.25 -7.35 2.36
CA ASN A 144 -0.39 -6.11 1.97
C ASN A 144 -1.80 -6.32 1.41
N LEU A 145 -1.97 -7.29 0.52
CA LEU A 145 -3.29 -7.64 -0.03
C LEU A 145 -4.23 -8.15 1.06
N LEU A 146 -3.78 -9.04 1.95
CA LEU A 146 -4.54 -9.53 3.09
C LEU A 146 -4.97 -8.38 4.03
N ARG A 147 -4.09 -7.40 4.25
CA ARG A 147 -4.46 -6.21 5.02
C ARG A 147 -5.55 -5.39 4.32
N GLN A 148 -5.51 -5.28 2.99
CA GLN A 148 -6.50 -4.54 2.21
C GLN A 148 -7.84 -5.28 2.14
N SER A 149 -7.83 -6.61 2.06
CA SER A 149 -9.03 -7.45 2.09
C SER A 149 -9.63 -7.65 3.49
N GLY A 150 -8.95 -7.17 4.54
CA GLY A 150 -9.41 -7.23 5.93
C GLY A 150 -8.93 -8.46 6.72
N ASP A 151 -8.20 -9.39 6.11
CA ASP A 151 -7.51 -10.47 6.84
C ASP A 151 -6.21 -9.96 7.50
N HIS A 152 -6.38 -9.14 8.53
CA HIS A 152 -5.27 -8.57 9.28
C HIS A 152 -4.47 -9.62 10.06
N ALA A 153 -5.09 -10.74 10.46
CA ALA A 153 -4.39 -11.84 11.12
C ALA A 153 -3.48 -12.60 10.14
N GLY A 154 -3.97 -12.87 8.93
CA GLY A 154 -3.16 -13.42 7.84
C GLY A 154 -1.99 -12.52 7.47
N CYS A 155 -2.23 -11.21 7.36
CA CYS A 155 -1.20 -10.21 7.15
C CYS A 155 -0.08 -10.31 8.20
N LEU A 156 -0.41 -10.33 9.50
CA LEU A 156 0.59 -10.42 10.56
C LEU A 156 1.38 -11.74 10.51
N ARG A 157 0.73 -12.87 10.22
CA ARG A 157 1.42 -14.17 10.07
C ARG A 157 2.47 -14.12 8.96
N ASP A 158 2.15 -13.53 7.83
CA ASP A 158 3.08 -13.43 6.70
C ASP A 158 4.22 -12.45 6.96
N ILE A 159 3.93 -11.32 7.62
CA ILE A 159 4.96 -10.38 8.06
C ILE A 159 5.92 -11.03 9.04
N GLN A 160 5.42 -11.75 10.06
CA GLN A 160 6.26 -12.43 11.04
C GLN A 160 7.22 -13.42 10.38
N LYS A 161 6.75 -14.16 9.36
CA LYS A 161 7.62 -15.02 8.55
C LYS A 161 8.67 -14.23 7.79
N ALA A 162 8.29 -13.11 7.16
CA ALA A 162 9.24 -12.28 6.40
C ALA A 162 10.31 -11.60 7.30
N GLU A 163 9.92 -11.16 8.49
CA GLU A 163 10.83 -10.58 9.49
C GLU A 163 11.80 -11.60 10.07
N ALA A 164 11.41 -12.88 10.17
CA ALA A 164 12.32 -13.94 10.60
C ALA A 164 13.45 -14.19 9.59
N GLN A 165 13.22 -13.87 8.31
CA GLN A 165 14.18 -14.12 7.22
C GLN A 165 15.05 -12.90 6.87
N THR A 166 14.76 -11.71 7.41
CA THR A 166 15.48 -10.48 7.03
C THR A 166 15.84 -9.57 8.20
N PRO A 167 16.99 -8.88 8.13
CA PRO A 167 17.32 -7.82 9.09
C PRO A 167 16.52 -6.52 8.86
N TYR A 168 15.86 -6.38 7.70
CA TYR A 168 15.17 -5.14 7.27
C TYR A 168 13.75 -4.99 7.84
N LYS A 169 13.64 -5.05 9.17
CA LYS A 169 12.37 -5.01 9.91
C LYS A 169 11.56 -3.72 9.68
N LEU A 170 12.22 -2.60 9.39
CA LEU A 170 11.54 -1.31 9.24
C LEU A 170 10.48 -1.31 8.13
N ARG A 171 10.71 -2.05 7.03
CA ARG A 171 9.77 -2.15 5.90
C ARG A 171 8.40 -2.71 6.34
N PHE A 172 8.39 -3.57 7.35
CA PHE A 172 7.19 -4.26 7.81
C PHE A 172 6.45 -3.54 8.92
N LYS A 173 7.14 -2.70 9.71
CA LYS A 173 6.56 -1.98 10.85
C LYS A 173 5.32 -1.14 10.49
N ALA A 174 5.35 -0.45 9.34
CA ALA A 174 4.22 0.35 8.87
C ALA A 174 2.96 -0.48 8.56
N ILE A 175 3.13 -1.69 8.05
CA ILE A 175 2.02 -2.60 7.74
C ILE A 175 1.53 -3.26 9.04
N THR A 176 2.48 -3.64 9.91
CA THR A 176 2.24 -4.27 11.21
C THR A 176 1.41 -3.40 12.14
N CYS A 177 1.77 -2.13 12.31
CA CYS A 177 1.02 -1.24 13.20
C CYS A 177 -0.42 -1.02 12.71
N LYS A 178 -0.63 -0.92 11.39
CA LYS A 178 -1.95 -0.82 10.78
C LYS A 178 -2.75 -2.11 10.99
N ALA A 179 -2.13 -3.28 10.80
CA ALA A 179 -2.79 -4.56 11.03
C ALA A 179 -3.22 -4.73 12.49
N TYR A 180 -2.34 -4.42 13.46
CA TYR A 180 -2.70 -4.42 14.88
C TYR A 180 -3.83 -3.45 15.21
N PHE A 181 -3.84 -2.26 14.59
CA PHE A 181 -4.91 -1.28 14.81
C PHE A 181 -6.29 -1.84 14.41
N HIS A 182 -6.38 -2.49 13.25
CA HIS A 182 -7.64 -3.09 12.80
C HIS A 182 -8.04 -4.34 13.59
N LEU A 183 -7.07 -5.08 14.13
CA LEU A 183 -7.32 -6.16 15.11
C LEU A 183 -7.70 -5.64 16.50
N LYS A 184 -7.81 -4.32 16.69
CA LYS A 184 -8.10 -3.64 17.97
C LYS A 184 -7.02 -3.86 19.03
N GLU A 185 -5.84 -4.31 18.63
CA GLU A 185 -4.65 -4.42 19.49
C GLU A 185 -3.94 -3.06 19.56
N TYR A 186 -4.66 -2.06 20.06
CA TYR A 186 -4.25 -0.64 19.98
C TYR A 186 -2.92 -0.34 20.66
N GLU A 187 -2.59 -1.04 21.76
CA GLU A 187 -1.30 -0.83 22.44
C GLU A 187 -0.13 -1.33 21.58
N LYS A 188 -0.26 -2.50 20.93
CA LYS A 188 0.76 -2.99 19.99
C LYS A 188 0.87 -2.11 18.75
N ALA A 189 -0.27 -1.66 18.23
CA ALA A 189 -0.32 -0.72 17.11
C ALA A 189 0.44 0.58 17.44
N TYR A 190 0.22 1.12 18.64
CA TYR A 190 0.93 2.31 19.13
C TYR A 190 2.44 2.08 19.23
N GLN A 191 2.88 0.98 19.86
CA GLN A 191 4.30 0.68 20.03
C GLN A 191 5.03 0.52 18.70
N GLU A 192 4.44 -0.22 17.76
CA GLU A 192 5.00 -0.40 16.42
C GLU A 192 5.02 0.90 15.62
N ALA A 193 3.96 1.71 15.72
CA ALA A 193 3.93 3.04 15.10
C ALA A 193 5.02 3.97 15.67
N ARG A 194 5.24 3.97 16.99
CA ARG A 194 6.33 4.75 17.62
C ARG A 194 7.70 4.29 17.16
N ALA A 195 7.95 2.98 17.14
CA ALA A 195 9.21 2.42 16.65
C ALA A 195 9.46 2.73 15.16
N PHE A 196 8.41 2.83 14.35
CA PHE A 196 8.53 3.28 12.96
C PHE A 196 8.88 4.77 12.89
N LEU A 197 8.16 5.62 13.63
CA LEU A 197 8.31 7.07 13.61
C LEU A 197 9.67 7.56 14.13
N THR A 198 10.32 6.82 15.03
CA THR A 198 11.70 7.11 15.45
C THR A 198 12.71 7.00 14.30
N LEU A 199 12.41 6.15 13.31
CA LEU A 199 13.29 5.90 12.16
C LEU A 199 12.84 6.68 10.91
N SER A 200 11.54 6.97 10.78
CA SER A 200 10.95 7.63 9.62
C SER A 200 9.81 8.55 10.06
N PRO A 201 10.13 9.75 10.57
CA PRO A 201 9.15 10.65 11.17
C PRO A 201 8.23 11.35 10.16
N ASN A 202 8.54 11.28 8.85
CA ASN A 202 7.80 12.00 7.82
C ASN A 202 6.53 11.28 7.33
N SER A 203 6.17 10.13 7.92
CA SER A 203 4.99 9.37 7.50
C SER A 203 3.73 9.80 8.25
N MET A 204 2.95 10.70 7.65
CA MET A 204 1.69 11.22 8.26
C MET A 204 0.72 10.09 8.62
N SER A 205 0.57 9.09 7.74
CA SER A 205 -0.34 7.96 7.98
C SER A 205 0.00 7.12 9.22
N ILE A 206 1.25 7.13 9.66
CA ILE A 206 1.68 6.39 10.86
C ILE A 206 1.48 7.23 12.12
N TRP A 207 1.64 8.55 12.03
CA TRP A 207 1.20 9.46 13.09
C TRP A 207 -0.29 9.30 13.37
N ASP A 208 -1.12 9.19 12.34
CA ASP A 208 -2.58 8.96 12.47
C ASP A 208 -2.85 7.68 13.26
N VAL A 209 -2.21 6.56 12.89
CA VAL A 209 -2.34 5.29 13.62
C VAL A 209 -1.93 5.45 15.08
N ALA A 210 -0.84 6.14 15.40
CA ALA A 210 -0.39 6.33 16.78
C ALA A 210 -1.38 7.18 17.61
N ILE A 211 -1.93 8.24 17.03
CA ILE A 211 -2.89 9.13 17.68
C ILE A 211 -4.22 8.39 17.88
N GLU A 212 -4.77 7.79 16.83
CA GLU A 212 -6.01 7.04 16.89
C GLU A 212 -5.92 5.85 17.85
N SER A 213 -4.80 5.12 17.85
CA SER A 213 -4.56 4.03 18.81
C SER A 213 -4.62 4.56 20.25
N SER A 214 -3.97 5.69 20.53
CA SER A 214 -3.99 6.31 21.85
C SER A 214 -5.40 6.79 22.26
N MET A 215 -6.17 7.32 21.31
CA MET A 215 -7.56 7.72 21.52
C MET A 215 -8.48 6.52 21.80
N LYS A 216 -8.30 5.40 21.07
CA LYS A 216 -9.07 4.17 21.30
C LYS A 216 -8.75 3.54 22.65
N LEU A 217 -7.51 3.67 23.13
CA LEU A 217 -7.10 3.33 24.49
C LEU A 217 -7.62 4.31 25.57
N LYS A 218 -8.23 5.43 25.16
CA LYS A 218 -8.65 6.56 26.03
C LYS A 218 -7.49 7.17 26.82
N ASP A 219 -6.26 6.98 26.38
CA ASP A 219 -5.09 7.67 26.92
C ASP A 219 -4.97 9.04 26.23
N TRP A 220 -5.84 9.96 26.64
CA TRP A 220 -5.93 11.29 26.04
C TRP A 220 -4.66 12.13 26.24
N LYS A 221 -3.91 11.87 27.32
CA LYS A 221 -2.62 12.54 27.56
C LYS A 221 -1.58 12.11 26.53
N ARG A 222 -1.49 10.80 26.28
CA ARG A 222 -0.62 10.25 25.23
C ARG A 222 -1.05 10.72 23.85
N ALA A 223 -2.34 10.68 23.54
CA ALA A 223 -2.87 11.18 22.27
C ALA A 223 -2.50 12.65 22.03
N LEU A 224 -2.63 13.50 23.06
CA LEU A 224 -2.26 14.91 22.99
C LEU A 224 -0.78 15.10 22.70
N ALA A 225 0.09 14.36 23.40
CA ALA A 225 1.54 14.46 23.21
C ALA A 225 1.96 14.08 21.78
N VAL A 226 1.45 12.94 21.29
CA VAL A 226 1.75 12.43 19.95
C VAL A 226 1.20 13.37 18.88
N CYS A 227 -0.01 13.92 19.07
CA CYS A 227 -0.59 14.86 18.13
C CYS A 227 0.26 16.13 17.99
N LYS A 228 0.72 16.71 19.11
CA LYS A 228 1.60 17.89 19.10
C LYS A 228 2.97 17.61 18.53
N GLU A 229 3.52 16.42 18.76
CA GLU A 229 4.79 16.02 18.16
C GLU A 229 4.66 15.91 16.64
N SER A 230 3.55 15.36 16.14
CA SER A 230 3.30 15.23 14.71
C SER A 230 3.30 16.57 13.96
N GLU A 231 2.83 17.66 14.58
CA GLU A 231 2.81 18.99 13.97
C GLU A 231 4.20 19.50 13.58
N LYS A 232 5.25 19.07 14.30
CA LYS A 232 6.65 19.44 13.99
C LYS A 232 7.15 18.79 12.71
N HIS A 233 6.56 17.67 12.31
CA HIS A 233 6.96 16.87 11.15
C HIS A 233 6.03 17.07 9.94
N GLY A 234 4.96 17.84 10.10
CA GLY A 234 4.00 18.17 9.07
C GLY A 234 2.66 18.59 9.67
N SER A 235 2.06 19.63 9.13
CA SER A 235 0.74 20.10 9.55
C SER A 235 -0.33 19.54 8.61
N SER A 236 -1.22 18.70 9.12
CA SER A 236 -2.49 18.40 8.44
C SER A 236 -3.58 19.28 9.03
N ALA A 237 -4.45 19.86 8.19
CA ALA A 237 -5.60 20.64 8.65
C ALA A 237 -6.46 19.84 9.63
N THR A 238 -6.60 18.53 9.39
CA THR A 238 -7.35 17.61 10.26
C THR A 238 -6.75 17.44 11.67
N ARG A 239 -5.50 17.84 11.91
CA ARG A 239 -4.88 17.78 13.26
C ARG A 239 -5.56 18.70 14.25
N ASP A 240 -5.95 19.90 13.82
CA ASP A 240 -6.65 20.86 14.68
C ASP A 240 -8.02 20.30 15.12
N ALA A 241 -8.72 19.57 14.24
CA ALA A 241 -9.97 18.88 14.58
C ALA A 241 -9.74 17.79 15.64
N VAL A 242 -8.72 16.95 15.44
CA VAL A 242 -8.37 15.87 16.38
C VAL A 242 -7.92 16.42 17.73
N LEU A 243 -7.16 17.52 17.76
CA LEU A 243 -6.81 18.22 19.00
C LEU A 243 -8.04 18.74 19.73
N GLY A 244 -9.01 19.29 18.99
CA GLY A 244 -10.31 19.70 19.53
C GLY A 244 -11.00 18.58 20.30
N GLN A 245 -11.05 17.39 19.70
CA GLN A 245 -11.60 16.19 20.34
C GLN A 245 -10.80 15.76 21.57
N ILE A 246 -9.47 15.72 21.48
CA ILE A 246 -8.61 15.31 22.61
C ILE A 246 -8.76 16.28 23.80
N TYR A 247 -8.78 17.59 23.54
CA TYR A 247 -8.95 18.59 24.60
C TYR A 247 -10.33 18.51 25.26
N TRP A 248 -11.36 18.21 24.47
CA TRP A 248 -12.71 18.02 25.01
C TRP A 248 -12.77 16.88 26.02
N GLU A 249 -12.19 15.72 25.67
CA GLU A 249 -12.12 14.56 26.56
C GLU A 249 -11.25 14.81 27.81
N LEU A 250 -10.21 15.65 27.67
CA LEU A 250 -9.39 16.14 28.79
C LEU A 250 -10.09 17.22 29.64
N LYS A 251 -11.36 17.55 29.37
CA LYS A 251 -12.13 18.61 30.04
C LYS A 251 -11.52 20.01 29.90
N ARG A 252 -10.68 20.22 28.88
CA ARG A 252 -10.06 21.52 28.55
C ARG A 252 -10.90 22.25 27.52
N THR A 253 -12.09 22.69 27.93
CA THR A 253 -13.13 23.21 27.02
C THR A 253 -12.67 24.42 26.20
N SER A 254 -11.90 25.35 26.79
CA SER A 254 -11.40 26.53 26.09
C SER A 254 -10.43 26.19 24.96
N ASP A 255 -9.54 25.22 25.20
CA ASP A 255 -8.55 24.78 24.22
C ASP A 255 -9.19 23.93 23.13
N ALA A 256 -10.22 23.16 23.48
CA ALA A 256 -11.04 22.40 22.54
C ALA A 256 -11.71 23.34 21.53
N LEU A 257 -12.43 24.35 22.02
CA LEU A 257 -13.07 25.34 21.15
C LEU A 257 -12.05 26.08 20.28
N ARG A 258 -10.94 26.54 20.86
CA ARG A 258 -9.89 27.23 20.09
C ARG A 258 -9.37 26.37 18.93
N SER A 259 -9.15 25.08 19.16
CA SER A 259 -8.64 24.17 18.13
C SER A 259 -9.69 23.91 17.04
N LEU A 260 -10.96 23.70 17.44
CA LEU A 260 -12.08 23.52 16.52
C LEU A 260 -12.36 24.78 15.69
N ASP A 261 -12.32 25.96 16.31
CA ASP A 261 -12.50 27.24 15.61
C ASP A 261 -11.39 27.47 14.58
N LYS A 262 -10.14 27.17 14.96
CA LYS A 262 -9.00 27.23 14.05
C LYS A 262 -9.18 26.28 12.85
N TYR A 263 -9.69 25.07 13.07
CA TYR A 263 -9.96 24.10 11.99
C TYR A 263 -11.09 24.56 11.07
N VAL A 264 -12.25 24.91 11.64
CA VAL A 264 -13.42 25.36 10.87
C VAL A 264 -13.09 26.62 10.07
N ALA A 265 -12.38 27.58 10.67
CA ALA A 265 -11.95 28.77 9.96
C ALA A 265 -11.08 28.41 8.74
N GLN A 266 -10.14 27.47 8.86
CA GLN A 266 -9.28 27.08 7.74
C GLN A 266 -10.03 26.39 6.59
N GLU A 267 -10.98 25.50 6.90
CA GLU A 267 -11.77 24.80 5.87
C GLU A 267 -12.78 25.76 5.20
N CYS A 268 -13.47 26.58 5.99
CA CYS A 268 -14.50 27.50 5.46
C CYS A 268 -13.92 28.76 4.79
N CYS A 269 -12.73 29.23 5.15
CA CYS A 269 -12.18 30.48 4.58
C CYS A 269 -11.33 30.27 3.31
N LYS A 270 -10.80 29.07 3.06
CA LYS A 270 -9.79 28.84 2.01
C LYS A 270 -10.33 28.33 0.68
N SER A 271 -11.63 28.01 0.53
CA SER A 271 -12.07 27.30 -0.67
C SER A 271 -13.57 27.43 -0.97
N ARG A 272 -13.92 27.49 -2.27
CA ARG A 272 -15.29 27.21 -2.78
C ARG A 272 -15.69 25.73 -2.63
N THR A 273 -14.71 24.85 -2.35
CA THR A 273 -14.87 23.40 -2.19
C THR A 273 -14.19 22.92 -0.90
N VAL A 274 -14.97 22.41 0.05
CA VAL A 274 -14.43 21.88 1.30
C VAL A 274 -13.59 20.62 1.03
N LYS A 275 -12.39 20.57 1.62
CA LYS A 275 -11.42 19.48 1.35
C LYS A 275 -11.72 18.23 2.17
N HIS A 276 -12.19 18.44 3.40
CA HIS A 276 -12.44 17.37 4.38
C HIS A 276 -13.87 17.46 4.93
N PRO A 277 -14.89 17.13 4.11
CA PRO A 277 -16.29 17.37 4.47
C PRO A 277 -16.77 16.53 5.67
N VAL A 278 -16.31 15.29 5.79
CA VAL A 278 -16.69 14.40 6.90
C VAL A 278 -16.06 14.87 8.21
N GLU A 279 -14.78 15.22 8.19
CA GLU A 279 -14.06 15.73 9.35
C GLU A 279 -14.58 17.10 9.78
N LEU A 280 -14.94 17.97 8.82
CA LEU A 280 -15.61 19.25 9.10
C LEU A 280 -16.96 19.04 9.79
N SER A 281 -17.80 18.15 9.26
CA SER A 281 -19.08 17.80 9.89
C SER A 281 -18.88 17.30 11.32
N ASN A 282 -17.92 16.39 11.56
CA ASN A 282 -17.61 15.88 12.89
C ASN A 282 -17.13 16.99 13.84
N ALA A 283 -16.26 17.88 13.38
CA ALA A 283 -15.77 19.01 14.17
C ALA A 283 -16.89 19.99 14.55
N LEU A 284 -17.78 20.31 13.60
CA LEU A 284 -18.95 21.16 13.84
C LEU A 284 -19.93 20.53 14.82
N ARG A 285 -20.21 19.21 14.70
CA ARG A 285 -21.06 18.48 15.66
C ARG A 285 -20.47 18.51 17.07
N LEU A 286 -19.16 18.31 17.19
CA LEU A 286 -18.47 18.40 18.47
C LEU A 286 -18.55 19.83 19.04
N ARG A 287 -18.28 20.84 18.23
CA ARG A 287 -18.34 22.24 18.64
C ARG A 287 -19.75 22.65 19.09
N ALA A 288 -20.79 22.25 18.34
CA ALA A 288 -22.18 22.45 18.72
C ALA A 288 -22.52 21.78 20.07
N THR A 289 -22.02 20.55 20.30
CA THR A 289 -22.19 19.85 21.58
C THR A 289 -21.56 20.63 22.73
N ILE A 290 -20.37 21.19 22.53
CA ILE A 290 -19.69 22.02 23.51
C ILE A 290 -20.51 23.30 23.79
N TYR A 291 -20.99 23.98 22.75
CA TYR A 291 -21.80 25.19 22.91
C TYR A 291 -23.11 24.95 23.65
N THR A 292 -23.80 23.84 23.38
CA THR A 292 -25.01 23.46 24.12
C THR A 292 -24.71 23.28 25.61
N LYS A 293 -23.61 22.60 25.96
CA LYS A 293 -23.18 22.43 27.37
C LYS A 293 -22.77 23.73 28.05
N LEU A 294 -22.32 24.73 27.28
CA LEU A 294 -21.99 26.06 27.78
C LEU A 294 -23.19 27.01 27.84
N GLY A 295 -24.41 26.54 27.52
CA GLY A 295 -25.60 27.39 27.50
C GLY A 295 -25.65 28.38 26.34
N LYS A 296 -24.98 28.09 25.22
CA LYS A 296 -24.94 28.92 24.00
C LYS A 296 -25.67 28.23 22.82
N PRO A 297 -26.99 27.99 22.91
CA PRO A 297 -27.72 27.22 21.89
C PRO A 297 -27.75 27.89 20.51
N GLN A 298 -27.63 29.22 20.45
CA GLN A 298 -27.61 29.97 19.19
C GLN A 298 -26.40 29.62 18.32
N LEU A 299 -25.21 29.48 18.95
CA LEU A 299 -23.98 29.08 18.24
C LEU A 299 -24.04 27.62 17.84
N ALA A 300 -24.59 26.75 18.70
CA ALA A 300 -24.81 25.35 18.36
C ALA A 300 -25.74 25.19 17.14
N ALA A 301 -26.84 25.96 17.10
CA ALA A 301 -27.77 25.95 15.96
C ALA A 301 -27.13 26.48 14.67
N ALA A 302 -26.22 27.45 14.75
CA ALA A 302 -25.46 27.93 13.59
C ALA A 302 -24.56 26.83 13.01
N ASP A 303 -23.85 26.09 13.87
CA ASP A 303 -23.00 24.97 13.46
C ASP A 303 -23.81 23.83 12.82
N LEU A 304 -24.98 23.49 13.38
CA LEU A 304 -25.87 22.47 12.81
C LEU A 304 -26.45 22.88 11.46
N LYS A 305 -26.87 24.15 11.31
CA LYS A 305 -27.34 24.68 10.02
C LYS A 305 -26.26 24.64 8.95
N LEU A 306 -25.00 24.87 9.31
CA LEU A 306 -23.88 24.78 8.36
C LEU A 306 -23.72 23.35 7.83
N ILE A 307 -23.87 22.35 8.70
CA ILE A 307 -23.84 20.92 8.29
C ILE A 307 -24.98 20.61 7.31
N GLU A 308 -26.19 21.10 7.58
CA GLU A 308 -27.37 20.89 6.73
C GLU A 308 -27.23 21.59 5.37
N ALA A 309 -26.77 22.84 5.36
CA ALA A 309 -26.65 23.66 4.15
C ALA A 309 -25.61 23.11 3.16
N GLU A 310 -24.53 22.50 3.66
CA GLU A 310 -23.47 21.94 2.81
C GLU A 310 -23.71 20.47 2.42
N GLY A 311 -24.86 19.88 2.82
CA GLY A 311 -25.29 18.55 2.38
C GLY A 311 -24.45 17.38 2.90
N TYR A 312 -23.66 17.59 3.96
CA TYR A 312 -22.69 16.60 4.45
C TYR A 312 -23.30 15.30 5.02
N ASP A 313 -24.59 15.31 5.34
CA ASP A 313 -25.31 14.10 5.75
C ASP A 313 -25.59 13.14 4.58
N GLN A 314 -25.61 13.60 3.32
CA GLN A 314 -25.77 12.69 2.17
C GLN A 314 -24.51 11.85 1.90
N ALA A 315 -23.32 12.35 2.24
CA ALA A 315 -22.07 11.59 2.13
C ALA A 315 -21.92 10.52 3.22
N PHE A 316 -22.51 10.73 4.41
CA PHE A 316 -22.49 9.78 5.52
C PHE A 316 -23.38 8.55 5.26
N PHE A 317 -24.47 8.70 4.51
CA PHE A 317 -25.36 7.59 4.13
C PHE A 317 -24.80 6.71 2.99
N MET A 318 -23.99 7.26 2.08
CA MET A 318 -23.42 6.52 0.95
C MET A 318 -22.26 5.58 1.34
N GLN A 319 -21.63 5.75 2.51
CA GLN A 319 -20.54 4.86 2.98
C GLN A 319 -21.03 3.66 3.80
N ARG A 320 -22.35 3.52 4.03
CA ARG A 320 -22.96 2.41 4.80
C ARG A 320 -23.76 1.42 3.95
N GLN A 321 -23.75 1.57 2.63
CA GLN A 321 -24.22 0.56 1.68
C GLN A 321 -23.02 -0.15 1.06
#